data_AF-A0A972MYJ8-F1
#
_entry.id   AF-A0A972MYJ8-F1
#
_cell.length_a   1.000
_cell.length_b   1.000
_cell.length_c   1.000
_cell.angle_alpha   90.00
_cell.angle_beta   90.00
_cell.angle_gamma   90.00
#
_symmetry.space_group_name_H-M   'P 1'
#
loop_
_entity.id
_entity.type
_entity.pdbx_description
1 polymer ?
#
loop_
_entity_poly.entity_id
_entity_poly.type
_entity_poly.pdbx_seq_one_letter_code
_entity_poly.pdbx_strand_id
1 'polypeptide(L)'
;MSHWDVIILGAGASGLMCSATAGYQDKSVLVIDHAPKAAAKIRISGGGKCNFSNMDVMPKHYICQNPHFVKSALSRYPSFAFVDLVERHGLAFETRELGKLFCLEKAS
;
A
#
# COMPACT_ATOMS: atom_id res chain seq x y z
N MET A 1 -3.55 -14.28 28.78
CA MET A 1 -4.14 -13.90 27.49
C MET A 1 -3.23 -12.88 26.85
N SER A 2 -2.89 -13.02 25.57
CA SER A 2 -2.20 -11.96 24.84
C SER A 2 -3.17 -10.79 24.61
N HIS A 3 -2.72 -9.57 24.92
CA HIS A 3 -3.46 -8.34 24.65
C HIS A 3 -2.85 -7.65 23.43
N TRP A 4 -3.70 -7.17 22.53
CA TRP A 4 -3.30 -6.44 21.32
C TRP A 4 -4.10 -5.15 21.25
N ASP A 5 -3.45 -4.03 20.95
CA ASP A 5 -4.10 -2.73 20.78
C ASP A 5 -4.91 -2.68 19.47
N VAL A 6 -4.39 -3.32 18.42
CA VAL A 6 -4.99 -3.32 17.07
C VAL A 6 -4.96 -4.72 16.48
N ILE A 7 -6.10 -5.16 15.92
CA ILE A 7 -6.21 -6.40 15.15
C ILE A 7 -6.58 -6.05 13.72
N ILE A 8 -5.82 -6.56 12.75
CA ILE A 8 -6.02 -6.34 11.31
C ILE A 8 -6.28 -7.67 10.63
N LEU A 9 -7.37 -7.74 9.86
CA LEU A 9 -7.74 -8.90 9.07
C LEU A 9 -7.31 -8.68 7.61
N GLY A 10 -6.32 -9.44 7.17
CA GLY A 10 -5.74 -9.40 5.84
C GLY A 10 -4.35 -8.75 5.81
N ALA A 11 -3.34 -9.53 5.46
CA ALA A 11 -1.96 -9.10 5.21
C ALA A 11 -1.75 -8.67 3.74
N GLY A 12 -2.71 -7.91 3.19
CA GLY A 12 -2.62 -7.28 1.88
C GLY A 12 -2.01 -5.87 1.95
N ALA A 13 -2.05 -5.12 0.84
CA ALA A 13 -1.44 -3.79 0.77
C ALA A 13 -1.97 -2.82 1.83
N SER A 14 -3.30 -2.70 1.96
CA SER A 14 -3.93 -1.82 2.95
C SER A 14 -3.68 -2.30 4.38
N GLY A 15 -3.77 -3.61 4.64
CA GLY A 15 -3.57 -4.18 5.96
C GLY A 15 -2.14 -4.04 6.47
N LEU A 16 -1.14 -4.26 5.61
CA LEU A 16 0.27 -4.07 5.95
C LEU A 16 0.60 -2.60 6.16
N MET A 17 0.08 -1.68 5.34
CA MET A 17 0.24 -0.24 5.54
C MET A 17 -0.38 0.22 6.86
N CYS A 18 -1.60 -0.22 7.16
CA CYS A 18 -2.29 0.07 8.41
C CYS A 18 -1.52 -0.47 9.62
N SER A 19 -1.01 -1.71 9.53
CA SER A 19 -0.20 -2.35 10.56
C SER A 19 1.07 -1.57 10.86
N ALA A 20 1.83 -1.22 9.83
CA ALA A 20 3.05 -0.42 9.99
C ALA A 20 2.74 0.95 10.61
N THR A 21 1.68 1.63 10.14
CA THR A 21 1.27 2.94 10.66
C THR A 21 0.85 2.90 12.13
N ALA A 22 0.17 1.84 12.56
CA ALA A 22 -0.17 1.62 13.97
C ALA A 22 1.08 1.27 14.80
N GLY A 23 1.97 0.44 14.26
CA GLY A 23 3.25 0.09 14.89
C GLY A 23 4.16 1.30 15.10
N TYR A 24 4.19 2.26 14.16
CA TYR A 24 4.90 3.53 14.32
C TYR A 24 4.32 4.44 15.41
N GLN A 25 3.16 4.11 15.95
CA GLN A 25 2.53 4.79 17.09
C GLN A 25 2.60 3.94 18.36
N ASP A 26 3.59 3.05 18.44
CA ASP A 26 3.89 2.17 19.57
C ASP A 26 2.71 1.26 19.97
N LYS A 27 1.86 0.89 19.00
CA LYS A 27 0.77 -0.06 19.20
C LYS A 27 1.22 -1.49 18.97
N SER A 28 0.76 -2.39 19.83
CA SER A 28 0.85 -3.83 19.61
C SER A 28 -0.20 -4.26 18.56
N VAL A 29 0.27 -4.77 17.41
CA VAL A 29 -0.58 -5.09 16.27
C VAL A 29 -0.55 -6.59 15.95
N LEU A 30 -1.72 -7.21 15.88
CA LEU A 30 -1.90 -8.57 15.36
C LEU A 30 -2.47 -8.51 13.94
N VAL A 31 -1.74 -9.03 12.97
CA VAL A 31 -2.23 -9.20 11.59
C VAL A 31 -2.57 -10.66 11.35
N ILE A 32 -3.79 -10.92 10.89
CA ILE A 32 -4.29 -12.27 10.61
C ILE A 32 -4.58 -12.39 9.12
N ASP A 33 -4.03 -13.39 8.45
CA ASP A 33 -4.38 -13.74 7.09
C ASP A 33 -4.58 -15.25 6.95
N HIS A 34 -5.46 -15.64 6.05
CA HIS A 34 -5.69 -17.03 5.67
C HIS A 34 -4.67 -17.54 4.65
N ALA A 35 -4.03 -16.63 3.90
CA ALA A 35 -3.05 -16.98 2.88
C ALA A 35 -1.74 -17.46 3.53
N PRO A 36 -1.03 -18.42 2.91
CA PRO A 36 0.21 -18.97 3.46
C PRO A 36 1.37 -17.96 3.47
N LYS A 37 1.28 -16.89 2.68
CA LYS A 37 2.25 -15.80 2.62
C LYS A 37 1.52 -14.46 2.54
N ALA A 38 2.00 -13.49 3.33
CA ALA A 38 1.55 -12.11 3.23
C ALA A 38 1.79 -11.54 1.82
N ALA A 39 1.07 -10.47 1.50
CA ALA A 39 1.25 -9.70 0.27
C ALA A 39 1.06 -10.52 -1.03
N ALA A 40 0.31 -11.62 -0.99
CA ALA A 40 0.16 -12.54 -2.12
C ALA A 40 -0.22 -11.84 -3.44
N LYS A 41 -1.16 -10.89 -3.40
CA LYS A 41 -1.55 -10.08 -4.58
C LYS A 41 -0.50 -9.03 -4.98
N ILE A 42 0.25 -8.47 -4.03
CA ILE A 42 1.32 -7.50 -4.33
C ILE A 42 2.44 -8.20 -5.09
N ARG A 43 2.82 -9.42 -4.67
CA ARG A 43 3.89 -10.20 -5.30
C ARG A 43 3.63 -10.52 -6.78
N ILE A 44 2.37 -10.62 -7.18
CA ILE A 44 1.98 -10.93 -8.57
C ILE A 44 1.50 -9.71 -9.35
N SER A 45 1.30 -8.56 -8.71
CA SER A 45 0.80 -7.36 -9.39
C SER A 45 1.84 -6.80 -10.36
N GLY A 46 1.36 -6.15 -11.44
CA GLY A 46 2.26 -5.56 -12.43
C GLY A 46 3.23 -6.55 -13.09
N GLY A 47 2.83 -7.82 -13.24
CA GLY A 47 3.71 -8.85 -13.78
C GLY A 47 4.86 -9.24 -12.84
N GLY A 48 4.64 -9.12 -11.53
CA GLY A 48 5.63 -9.40 -10.49
C GLY A 48 6.55 -8.22 -10.13
N LYS A 49 6.37 -7.07 -10.81
CA LYS A 49 7.14 -5.84 -10.57
C LYS A 49 6.39 -4.77 -9.78
N CYS A 50 5.15 -5.05 -9.38
CA CYS A 50 4.30 -4.16 -8.60
C CYS A 50 4.13 -2.76 -9.20
N ASN A 51 3.02 -2.52 -9.90
CA ASN A 51 2.57 -1.16 -10.21
C ASN A 51 2.03 -0.50 -8.93
N PHE A 52 2.91 0.09 -8.12
CA PHE A 52 2.60 0.43 -6.74
C PHE A 52 1.86 1.76 -6.59
N SER A 53 1.98 2.68 -7.56
CA SER A 53 1.30 3.97 -7.54
C SER A 53 1.26 4.59 -8.95
N ASN A 54 0.78 5.83 -9.05
CA ASN A 54 0.79 6.63 -10.28
C ASN A 54 1.21 8.09 -9.96
N MET A 55 1.82 8.76 -10.93
CA MET A 55 2.17 10.19 -10.85
C MET A 55 0.93 11.09 -10.80
N ASP A 56 -0.16 10.69 -11.46
CA ASP A 56 -1.43 11.42 -11.48
C ASP A 56 -2.53 10.65 -10.72
N VAL A 57 -2.68 10.97 -9.44
CA VAL A 57 -3.72 10.40 -8.58
C VAL A 57 -4.74 11.47 -8.22
N MET A 58 -5.93 11.35 -8.79
CA MET A 58 -7.05 12.26 -8.57
C MET A 58 -8.32 11.48 -8.19
N PRO A 59 -9.26 12.10 -7.45
CA PRO A 59 -10.54 11.46 -7.10
C PRO A 59 -11.32 10.91 -8.31
N LYS A 60 -11.20 11.55 -9.48
CA LYS A 60 -11.85 11.10 -10.73
C LYS A 60 -11.34 9.74 -11.25
N HIS A 61 -10.19 9.26 -10.78
CA HIS A 61 -9.63 7.95 -11.15
C HIS A 61 -10.22 6.79 -10.33
N TYR A 62 -11.14 7.08 -9.40
CA TYR A 62 -11.76 6.08 -8.53
C TYR A 62 -13.26 5.98 -8.78
N ILE A 63 -13.76 4.75 -8.82
CA ILE A 63 -15.19 4.45 -8.95
C ILE A 63 -15.77 4.31 -7.54
N CYS A 64 -16.69 5.21 -7.18
CA CYS A 64 -17.34 5.22 -5.86
C CYS A 64 -18.79 5.66 -6.03
N GLN A 65 -19.71 5.07 -5.25
CA GLN A 65 -21.10 5.58 -5.18
C GLN A 65 -21.14 7.02 -4.65
N ASN A 66 -20.22 7.36 -3.73
CA ASN A 66 -19.96 8.72 -3.29
C ASN A 66 -18.62 9.21 -3.87
N PRO A 67 -18.62 10.06 -4.91
CA PRO A 67 -17.40 10.59 -5.52
C PRO A 67 -16.50 11.42 -4.57
N HIS A 68 -17.04 11.86 -3.44
CA HIS A 68 -16.29 12.64 -2.45
C HIS A 68 -15.55 11.79 -1.42
N PHE A 69 -15.87 10.50 -1.31
CA PHE A 69 -15.36 9.62 -0.27
C PHE A 69 -13.82 9.56 -0.23
N VAL A 70 -13.18 9.39 -1.38
CA VAL A 70 -11.71 9.22 -1.46
C VAL A 70 -10.93 10.51 -1.24
N LYS A 71 -11.57 11.68 -1.37
CA LYS A 71 -10.88 12.99 -1.39
C LYS A 71 -10.00 13.19 -0.17
N SER A 72 -10.54 12.92 1.03
CA SER A 72 -9.81 13.12 2.28
C SER A 72 -8.64 12.15 2.46
N ALA A 73 -8.79 10.89 2.03
CA ALA A 73 -7.72 9.91 2.13
C ALA A 73 -6.56 10.28 1.18
N LEU A 74 -6.88 10.60 -0.07
CA LEU A 74 -5.90 10.98 -1.09
C LEU A 74 -5.17 12.28 -0.75
N SER A 75 -5.83 13.25 -0.08
CA SER A 75 -5.17 14.49 0.33
C SER A 75 -4.24 14.31 1.53
N ARG A 76 -4.54 13.38 2.44
CA ARG A 76 -3.74 13.11 3.64
C ARG A 76 -2.55 12.19 3.39
N TYR A 77 -2.67 11.30 2.41
CA TYR A 77 -1.60 10.40 1.98
C TYR A 77 -1.54 10.35 0.45
N PRO A 78 -0.96 11.39 -0.18
CA PRO A 78 -0.86 11.49 -1.64
C PRO A 78 0.18 10.51 -2.21
N SER A 79 0.17 10.31 -3.53
CA SER A 79 1.04 9.32 -4.21
C SER A 79 2.53 9.53 -3.92
N PHE A 80 2.99 10.77 -3.87
CA PHE A 80 4.38 11.10 -3.58
C PHE A 80 4.81 10.66 -2.16
N ALA A 81 3.92 10.71 -1.17
CA ALA A 81 4.25 10.26 0.18
C ALA A 81 4.55 8.75 0.24
N PHE A 82 3.95 7.98 -0.68
CA PHE A 82 4.30 6.57 -0.85
C PHE A 82 5.61 6.40 -1.64
N VAL A 83 5.87 7.24 -2.64
CA VAL A 83 7.18 7.26 -3.33
C VAL A 83 8.30 7.53 -2.33
N ASP A 84 8.15 8.51 -1.45
CA ASP A 84 9.11 8.81 -0.38
C ASP A 84 9.33 7.61 0.55
N LEU A 85 8.30 6.80 0.81
CA LEU A 85 8.44 5.55 1.58
C LEU A 85 9.27 4.52 0.81
N VAL A 86 9.00 4.32 -0.48
CA VAL A 86 9.74 3.41 -1.36
C VAL A 86 11.23 3.80 -1.41
N GLU A 87 11.51 5.10 -1.58
CA GLU A 87 12.88 5.64 -1.61
C GLU A 87 13.61 5.48 -0.28
N ARG A 88 12.94 5.75 0.86
CA ARG A 88 13.51 5.56 2.20
C ARG A 88 13.89 4.10 2.49
N HIS A 89 13.20 3.15 1.86
CA HIS A 89 13.52 1.73 1.94
C HIS A 89 14.52 1.27 0.87
N GLY A 90 15.08 2.18 0.07
CA GLY A 90 16.13 1.89 -0.92
C GLY A 90 15.65 1.08 -2.12
N LEU A 91 14.35 1.08 -2.41
CA LEU A 91 13.77 0.30 -3.49
C LEU A 91 13.84 1.10 -4.80
N ALA A 92 14.54 0.55 -5.80
CA ALA A 92 14.63 1.17 -7.11
C ALA A 92 13.34 0.95 -7.91
N PHE A 93 12.86 2.01 -8.59
CA PHE A 93 11.66 1.98 -9.40
C PHE A 93 11.81 2.79 -10.69
N GLU A 94 10.89 2.57 -11.62
CA GLU A 94 10.78 3.31 -12.89
C GLU A 94 9.38 3.88 -13.07
N THR A 95 9.29 4.99 -13.81
CA THR A 95 8.03 5.49 -14.34
C THR A 95 7.80 4.92 -15.73
N ARG A 96 6.65 4.30 -15.94
CA ARG A 96 6.19 3.78 -17.24
C ARG A 96 5.11 4.67 -17.83
N GLU A 97 4.63 4.28 -19.00
CA GLU A 97 3.55 4.96 -19.72
C GLU A 97 2.34 5.26 -18.82
N LEU A 98 1.70 6.41 -19.07
CA LEU A 98 0.57 6.92 -18.28
C LEU A 98 0.90 7.19 -16.81
N GLY A 99 2.17 7.44 -16.49
CA GLY A 99 2.61 7.81 -15.14
C GLY A 99 2.64 6.66 -14.13
N LYS A 100 2.57 5.40 -14.58
CA LYS A 100 2.55 4.23 -13.69
C LYS A 100 3.93 3.99 -13.07
N LEU A 101 3.98 3.67 -11.78
CA LEU A 101 5.23 3.50 -11.04
C LEU A 101 5.46 2.02 -10.70
N PHE A 102 6.58 1.46 -11.16
CA PHE A 102 6.90 0.03 -11.02
C PHE A 102 8.24 -0.19 -10.35
N CYS A 103 8.35 -1.20 -9.49
CA CYS A 103 9.65 -1.64 -8.98
C CYS A 103 10.52 -2.19 -10.13
N LEU A 104 11.84 -1.98 -10.06
CA LEU A 104 12.76 -2.54 -11.04
C LEU A 104 12.91 -4.06 -10.87
N GLU A 105 13.02 -4.50 -9.61
CA GLU A 105 13.16 -5.89 -9.21
C GLU A 105 11.82 -6.59 -9.07
N LYS A 106 11.82 -7.91 -9.31
CA LYS A 106 10.64 -8.76 -9.12
C LYS A 106 10.55 -9.23 -7.68
N ALA A 107 9.33 -9.47 -7.21
CA ALA A 107 9.04 -10.00 -5.88
C ALA A 107 9.33 -11.52 -5.71
N SER A 108 10.28 -12.04 -6.49
CA SER A 108 10.66 -13.47 -6.55
C SER A 108 11.07 -13.98 -5.18
#